data_AF-A0A7Y5XVD3-F1
#
_entry.id   AF-A0A7Y5XVD3-F1
#
_cell.length_a   1.000
_cell.length_b   1.000
_cell.length_c   1.000
_cell.angle_alpha   90.00
_cell.angle_beta   90.00
_cell.angle_gamma   90.00
#
_symmetry.space_group_name_H-M   'P 1'
#
loop_
_entity.id
_entity.type
_entity.pdbx_description
1 polymer ?
#
loop_
_entity_poly.entity_id
_entity_poly.type
_entity_poly.pdbx_seq_one_letter_code
_entity_poly.pdbx_strand_id
1 'polypeptide(L)'
;MPDLWIPGVAGPLDDLVGRIHRRIDAFASEHGLEQAMVEVELADGALLRLASISAEPGYGFLTLVPHGPEDEPQELIVPVGSIRQLTLSRAEPASPIGFSLPSG
;
A
#
# COMPACT_ATOMS: atom_id res chain seq x y z
N MET A 1 -35.82 0.62 -15.16
CA MET A 1 -35.14 -0.62 -15.57
C MET A 1 -34.01 -0.83 -14.58
N PRO A 2 -33.78 -2.03 -14.02
CA PRO A 2 -32.59 -2.25 -13.21
C PRO A 2 -31.37 -2.21 -14.12
N ASP A 3 -30.35 -1.43 -13.75
CA ASP A 3 -29.10 -1.33 -14.50
C ASP A 3 -28.41 -2.69 -14.56
N LEU A 4 -28.16 -3.14 -15.79
CA LEU A 4 -27.50 -4.40 -16.11
C LEU A 4 -26.00 -4.24 -15.82
N TRP A 5 -25.50 -4.93 -14.80
CA TRP A 5 -24.07 -4.97 -14.49
C TRP A 5 -23.32 -5.69 -15.62
N ILE A 6 -22.32 -5.01 -16.22
CA ILE A 6 -21.47 -5.58 -17.29
C ILE A 6 -20.05 -5.77 -16.74
N PRO A 7 -19.60 -7.00 -16.47
CA PRO A 7 -18.22 -7.28 -16.10
C PRO A 7 -17.29 -7.09 -17.30
N GLY A 8 -16.31 -6.17 -17.20
CA GLY A 8 -15.29 -5.98 -18.24
C GLY A 8 -14.61 -4.61 -18.27
N VAL A 9 -15.17 -3.59 -17.61
CA VAL A 9 -14.49 -2.32 -17.32
C VAL A 9 -13.95 -2.44 -15.91
N ALA A 10 -12.63 -2.29 -15.73
CA ALA A 10 -12.02 -2.19 -14.41
C ALA A 10 -12.87 -1.24 -13.54
N GLY A 11 -13.28 -1.69 -12.35
CA GLY A 11 -14.06 -0.84 -11.47
C GLY A 11 -13.23 0.40 -11.10
N PRO A 12 -13.86 1.49 -10.62
CA PRO A 12 -13.13 2.67 -10.15
C PRO A 12 -12.00 2.35 -9.14
N LEU A 13 -12.14 1.24 -8.41
CA LEU A 13 -11.16 0.76 -7.45
C LEU A 13 -9.98 0.02 -8.08
N ASP A 14 -10.22 -0.84 -9.07
CA ASP A 14 -9.17 -1.48 -9.86
C ASP A 14 -8.30 -0.43 -10.55
N ASP A 15 -8.95 0.61 -11.10
CA ASP A 15 -8.26 1.76 -11.71
C ASP A 15 -7.41 2.54 -10.69
N LEU A 16 -7.93 2.75 -9.47
CA LEU A 16 -7.20 3.41 -8.39
C LEU A 16 -5.96 2.59 -7.99
N VAL A 17 -6.14 1.29 -7.71
CA VAL A 17 -5.03 0.40 -7.34
C VAL A 17 -3.99 0.33 -8.45
N GLY A 18 -4.42 0.22 -9.71
CA GLY A 18 -3.52 0.28 -10.86
C GLY A 18 -2.75 1.59 -10.97
N ARG A 19 -3.36 2.74 -10.62
CA ARG A 19 -2.66 4.05 -10.54
C ARG A 19 -1.65 4.07 -9.40
N ILE A 20 -1.98 3.49 -8.24
CA ILE A 20 -1.09 3.39 -7.08
C ILE A 20 0.15 2.55 -7.46
N HIS A 21 -0.04 1.36 -8.03
CA HIS A 21 1.07 0.51 -8.50
C HIS A 21 1.97 1.24 -9.49
N ARG A 22 1.40 1.93 -10.48
CA ARG A 22 2.18 2.74 -11.43
C ARG A 22 2.96 3.87 -10.74
N ARG A 23 2.42 4.49 -9.70
CA ARG A 23 3.15 5.54 -8.96
C ARG A 23 4.28 4.97 -8.12
N ILE A 24 4.09 3.79 -7.51
CA ILE A 24 5.13 3.06 -6.78
C ILE A 24 6.32 2.74 -7.70
N ASP A 25 6.03 2.16 -8.87
CA ASP A 25 7.05 1.81 -9.86
C ASP A 25 7.78 3.03 -10.42
N ALA A 26 7.03 4.09 -10.75
CA ALA A 26 7.61 5.35 -11.18
C ALA A 26 8.52 5.96 -10.10
N PHE A 27 8.11 5.95 -8.84
CA PHE A 27 8.92 6.45 -7.73
C PHE A 27 10.24 5.66 -7.58
N ALA A 28 10.19 4.33 -7.65
CA ALA A 28 11.38 3.49 -7.59
C ALA A 28 12.34 3.80 -8.75
N SER A 29 11.81 3.89 -9.97
CA SER A 29 12.57 4.24 -11.17
C SER A 29 13.19 5.64 -11.11
N GLU A 30 12.42 6.65 -10.68
CA GLU A 30 12.86 8.05 -10.52
C GLU A 30 14.06 8.17 -9.56
N HIS A 31 14.18 7.27 -8.59
CA HIS A 31 15.21 7.33 -7.54
C HIS A 31 16.25 6.19 -7.64
N GLY A 32 16.23 5.39 -8.71
CA GLY A 32 17.16 4.28 -8.91
C GLY A 32 17.09 3.21 -7.83
N LEU A 33 15.90 2.91 -7.32
CA LEU A 33 15.66 1.90 -6.28
C LEU A 33 15.30 0.57 -6.92
N GLU A 34 15.78 -0.55 -6.36
CA GLU A 34 15.30 -1.88 -6.76
C GLU A 34 13.83 -2.08 -6.39
N GLN A 35 13.44 -1.63 -5.18
CA GLN A 35 12.07 -1.62 -4.70
C GLN A 35 11.82 -0.38 -3.82
N ALA A 36 10.61 0.16 -3.90
CA ALA A 36 10.15 1.21 -2.98
C ALA A 36 9.55 0.58 -1.73
N MET A 37 9.83 1.18 -0.57
CA MET A 37 9.07 0.89 0.64
C MET A 37 7.72 1.59 0.55
N VAL A 38 6.64 0.87 0.89
CA VAL A 38 5.28 1.40 0.91
C VAL A 38 4.76 1.30 2.33
N GLU A 39 4.49 2.44 2.95
CA GLU A 39 3.84 2.51 4.27
C GLU A 39 2.44 3.07 4.12
N VAL A 40 1.48 2.49 4.83
CA VAL A 40 0.10 2.96 4.90
C VAL A 40 -0.20 3.44 6.32
N GLU A 41 -0.77 4.64 6.40
CA GLU A 41 -1.41 5.16 7.61
C GLU A 41 -2.91 4.96 7.49
N LEU A 42 -3.49 4.25 8.46
CA LEU A 42 -4.94 4.10 8.59
C LEU A 42 -5.52 5.23 9.45
N ALA A 43 -6.82 5.47 9.31
CA ALA A 43 -7.54 6.54 10.00
C ALA A 43 -7.54 6.41 11.54
N ASP A 44 -7.29 5.20 12.07
CA ASP A 44 -7.12 4.93 13.49
C ASP A 44 -5.68 5.21 13.99
N GLY A 45 -4.77 5.61 13.09
CA GLY A 45 -3.36 5.88 13.37
C GLY A 45 -2.45 4.66 13.24
N ALA A 46 -2.96 3.49 12.84
CA ALA A 46 -2.10 2.33 12.56
C ALA A 46 -1.17 2.60 11.37
N LEU A 47 0.09 2.21 11.52
CA LEU A 47 1.13 2.32 10.49
C LEU A 47 1.59 0.92 10.08
N LEU A 48 1.43 0.57 8.81
CA LEU A 48 1.78 -0.74 8.28
C LEU A 48 2.73 -0.61 7.09
N ARG A 49 3.77 -1.42 7.06
CA ARG A 49 4.60 -1.61 5.87
C ARG A 49 3.94 -2.66 5.00
N LEU A 50 3.68 -2.34 3.73
CA LEU A 50 2.93 -3.20 2.84
C LEU A 50 3.83 -4.01 1.92
N ALA A 51 3.59 -5.31 1.90
CA ALA A 51 4.09 -6.21 0.86
C ALA A 51 3.24 -6.09 -0.41
N SER A 52 1.93 -5.90 -0.28
CA SER A 52 1.04 -5.69 -1.43
C SER A 52 -0.25 -4.95 -1.06
N ILE A 53 -0.93 -4.45 -2.10
CA ILE A 53 -2.26 -3.83 -2.05
C ILE A 53 -3.05 -4.30 -3.27
N SER A 54 -4.32 -4.67 -3.09
CA SER A 54 -5.21 -5.10 -4.16
C SER A 54 -6.62 -4.51 -4.02
N ALA A 55 -7.36 -4.49 -5.13
CA ALA A 55 -8.74 -4.00 -5.19
C ALA A 55 -9.77 -5.05 -4.78
N GLU A 56 -9.38 -6.31 -4.62
CA GLU A 56 -10.27 -7.37 -4.14
C GLU A 56 -10.59 -7.16 -2.65
N PRO A 57 -11.82 -7.43 -2.18
CA PRO A 57 -12.97 -7.98 -2.91
C PRO A 57 -13.79 -6.94 -3.70
N GLY A 58 -13.36 -5.68 -3.75
CA GLY A 58 -14.06 -4.59 -4.41
C GLY A 58 -15.04 -3.85 -3.49
N TYR A 59 -16.06 -3.21 -4.09
CA TYR A 59 -17.17 -2.57 -3.37
C TYR A 59 -16.77 -1.53 -2.31
N GLY A 60 -15.67 -0.81 -2.55
CA GLY A 60 -15.16 0.20 -1.62
C GLY A 60 -14.24 -0.34 -0.52
N PHE A 61 -13.78 -1.59 -0.67
CA PHE A 61 -12.79 -2.21 0.21
C PHE A 61 -11.52 -2.57 -0.56
N LEU A 62 -10.37 -2.39 0.09
CA LEU A 62 -9.05 -2.78 -0.38
C LEU A 62 -8.53 -3.93 0.48
N THR A 63 -7.76 -4.83 -0.12
CA THR A 63 -6.95 -5.78 0.64
C THR A 63 -5.52 -5.24 0.77
N LEU A 64 -5.03 -5.15 2.00
CA LEU A 64 -3.66 -4.80 2.34
C LEU A 64 -2.96 -6.04 2.89
N VAL A 65 -1.78 -6.33 2.37
CA VAL A 65 -0.92 -7.39 2.90
C VAL A 65 0.28 -6.72 3.57
N PRO A 66 0.33 -6.64 4.90
CA PRO A 66 1.50 -6.09 5.59
C PRO A 66 2.69 -7.06 5.52
N HIS A 67 3.90 -6.52 5.63
CA HIS A 67 5.07 -7.31 5.99
C HIS A 67 4.94 -7.76 7.45
N GLY A 68 4.88 -9.06 7.68
CA GLY A 68 4.85 -9.69 9.00
C GLY A 68 6.14 -10.47 9.31
N PRO A 69 6.27 -11.04 10.53
CA PRO A 69 7.27 -12.06 10.79
C PRO A 69 7.13 -13.23 9.80
N GLU A 70 8.25 -13.87 9.46
CA GLU A 70 8.23 -15.05 8.60
C GLU A 70 7.28 -16.11 9.18
N ASP A 71 6.48 -16.75 8.31
CA ASP A 71 5.49 -17.82 8.58
C ASP A 71 4.08 -17.44 9.06
N GLU A 72 3.73 -16.15 9.22
CA GLU A 72 2.35 -15.75 9.52
C GLU A 72 1.76 -14.83 8.44
N PRO A 73 1.12 -15.38 7.39
CA PRO A 73 0.46 -14.57 6.38
C PRO A 73 -0.73 -13.83 6.99
N GLN A 74 -0.79 -12.51 6.79
CA GLN A 74 -1.88 -11.66 7.22
C GLN A 74 -2.45 -10.89 6.02
N GLU A 75 -3.78 -10.82 5.93
CA GLU A 75 -4.50 -9.96 5.01
C GLU A 75 -5.47 -9.07 5.80
N LEU A 76 -5.51 -7.78 5.44
CA LEU A 76 -6.42 -6.82 6.04
C LEU A 76 -7.35 -6.27 4.96
N ILE A 77 -8.63 -6.60 5.04
CA ILE A 77 -9.66 -6.01 4.19
C ILE A 77 -10.18 -4.74 4.88
N VAL A 78 -9.88 -3.58 4.32
CA VAL A 78 -10.21 -2.27 4.91
C VAL A 78 -11.05 -1.43 3.94
N PRO A 79 -11.98 -0.58 4.43
CA PRO A 79 -12.63 0.42 3.59
C PRO A 79 -11.60 1.36 2.95
N VAL A 80 -11.84 1.79 1.71
CA VAL A 80 -11.01 2.81 1.05
C VAL A 80 -10.92 4.09 1.89
N GLY A 81 -12.03 4.49 2.50
CA GLY A 81 -12.10 5.67 3.38
C GLY A 81 -11.33 5.54 4.69
N SER A 82 -10.83 4.35 5.03
CA SER A 82 -9.96 4.12 6.19
C SER A 82 -8.50 4.43 5.89
N ILE A 83 -8.10 4.56 4.62
CA ILE A 83 -6.73 4.96 4.27
C ILE A 83 -6.59 6.47 4.47
N ARG A 84 -5.66 6.86 5.34
CA ARG A 84 -5.30 8.26 5.54
C ARG A 84 -4.19 8.69 4.60
N GLN A 85 -3.15 7.88 4.45
CA GLN A 85 -2.00 8.20 3.60
C GLN A 85 -1.27 6.93 3.12
N LEU A 86 -0.70 7.00 1.92
CA LEU A 86 0.36 6.09 1.47
C LEU A 86 1.66 6.88 1.34
N THR A 87 2.71 6.39 1.96
CA THR A 87 4.06 6.97 1.92
C THR A 87 4.97 6.06 1.12
N LEU A 88 5.67 6.64 0.14
CA LEU A 88 6.70 5.96 -0.64
C LEU A 88 8.07 6.44 -0.18
N SER A 89 8.97 5.51 0.10
CA SER A 89 10.33 5.81 0.54
C SER A 89 11.32 4.77 0.01
N ARG A 90 12.61 4.97 0.27
CA ARG A 90 13.63 3.97 -0.02
C ARG A 90 13.43 2.76 0.91
N ALA A 91 13.42 1.55 0.35
CA ALA A 91 13.59 0.35 1.15
C ALA A 91 15.01 0.32 1.71
N GLU A 92 15.19 0.74 2.95
CA GLU A 92 16.47 0.63 3.64
C GLU A 92 16.60 -0.75 4.29
N PRO A 93 17.78 -1.40 4.25
CA PRO A 93 18.05 -2.50 5.16
C PRO A 93 17.87 -1.99 6.59
N ALA A 94 17.35 -2.83 7.48
CA ALA A 94 16.99 -2.47 8.86
C ALA A 94 17.98 -1.45 9.43
N SER A 95 17.52 -0.20 9.53
CA SER A 95 18.31 0.90 10.08
C SER A 95 18.90 0.44 11.41
N PRO A 96 20.17 0.78 11.75
CA PRO A 96 20.73 0.41 13.04
C PRO A 96 19.73 0.84 14.14
N ILE A 97 19.15 -0.14 14.80
CA ILE A 97 18.15 0.10 15.85
C ILE A 97 18.85 0.93 16.93
N GLY A 98 18.39 2.18 17.11
CA GLY A 98 18.99 3.08 18.08
C GLY A 98 18.61 4.55 17.86
N PHE A 99 18.89 5.37 18.86
CA PHE A 99 18.75 6.82 18.82
C PHE A 99 20.15 7.42 18.65
N SER A 100 20.37 8.20 17.59
CA SER A 100 21.63 8.95 17.40
C SER A 100 21.41 10.41 17.77
N LEU A 101 22.34 10.97 18.56
CA LEU A 101 22.38 12.40 18.84
C LEU A 101 22.92 13.18 17.62
N PRO A 102 22.54 14.46 17.44
CA PRO A 102 23.11 15.30 16.39
C PRO A 102 24.64 15.36 16.51
N SER A 103 25.34 15.17 15.39
CA SER A 103 26.76 15.52 15.30
C SER A 103 26.87 17.04 15.32
N GLY A 104 27.52 17.58 16.35
CA GLY A 104 27.71 19.02 16.53
C GLY A 104 28.44 19.72 15.40
#